data_AF-A0A962CSJ5-F1
#
_entry.id   AF-A0A962CSJ5-F1
#
_cell.length_a   1.000
_cell.length_b   1.000
_cell.length_c   1.000
_cell.angle_alpha   90.00
_cell.angle_beta   90.00
_cell.angle_gamma   90.00
#
_symmetry.space_group_name_H-M   'P 1'
#
loop_
_entity.id
_entity.type
_entity.pdbx_description
1 polymer ?
#
loop_
_entity_poly.entity_id
_entity_poly.type
_entity_poly.pdbx_seq_one_letter_code
_entity_poly.pdbx_strand_id
1 'polypeptide(L)'
;MNKLFSIVLLFFCTTSAWSFEEVEVTPVNPNGWEPANVRNDGLVEMNKDRPLFGDGSLMFFTDTQTAGQDKADYQLVWQTSTGAIDFPQRTLGNVSALNYAWFRDSASTTTDHFIPVFRLYFYDDAGTLGNAADDVLGLLIWEGVYNGLGTPVEDSWQIMDIFDGKFWVYVSQSAQGSGVIQNYNATLDDWINANPQGQPGDPQVSLSANTYILGVNVGVGSGWNNSFLGYVDTIRVAFGASDDTLFNFEVCPLFVPNNNPDVIFDDSFECFKRF
;
A
#
# COMPACT_ATOMS: atom_id res chain seq x y z
N MET A 1 -51.66 20.22 -44.97
CA MET A 1 -51.24 19.39 -43.82
C MET A 1 -49.73 19.19 -43.92
N ASN A 2 -48.96 20.06 -43.27
CA ASN A 2 -47.49 19.96 -43.24
C ASN A 2 -47.10 19.06 -42.07
N LYS A 3 -46.49 17.91 -42.36
CA LYS A 3 -45.92 17.04 -41.33
C LYS A 3 -44.51 17.53 -41.01
N LEU A 4 -44.35 18.08 -39.80
CA LEU A 4 -43.04 18.38 -39.22
C LEU A 4 -42.37 17.05 -38.84
N PHE A 5 -41.19 16.78 -39.39
CA PHE A 5 -40.32 15.69 -38.94
C PHE A 5 -39.36 16.26 -37.89
N SER A 6 -39.57 15.91 -36.63
CA SER A 6 -38.60 16.19 -35.56
C SER A 6 -37.55 15.09 -35.53
N ILE A 7 -36.31 15.43 -35.87
CA ILE A 7 -35.14 14.57 -35.64
C ILE A 7 -34.69 14.80 -34.20
N VAL A 8 -34.84 13.79 -33.35
CA VAL A 8 -34.25 13.77 -32.01
C VAL A 8 -32.81 13.29 -32.15
N LEU A 9 -31.86 14.21 -31.98
CA LEU A 9 -30.44 13.90 -31.93
C LEU A 9 -30.10 13.49 -30.47
N LEU A 10 -29.95 12.19 -30.24
CA LEU A 10 -29.46 11.65 -28.97
C LEU A 10 -27.94 11.86 -28.90
N PHE A 11 -27.50 12.83 -28.10
CA PHE A 11 -26.11 12.93 -27.68
C PHE A 11 -25.84 11.82 -26.65
N PHE A 12 -25.14 10.77 -27.05
CA PHE A 12 -24.52 9.83 -26.10
C PHE A 12 -23.34 10.54 -25.45
N CYS A 13 -23.49 10.93 -24.19
CA CYS A 13 -22.37 11.35 -23.36
C CYS A 13 -21.61 10.08 -22.95
N THR A 14 -20.51 9.77 -23.63
CA THR A 14 -19.57 8.75 -23.15
C THR A 14 -18.80 9.37 -21.99
N THR A 15 -19.25 9.15 -20.76
CA THR A 15 -18.39 9.37 -19.60
C THR A 15 -17.22 8.41 -19.75
N SER A 16 -16.00 8.94 -19.90
CA SER A 16 -14.79 8.16 -19.81
C SER A 16 -14.83 7.41 -18.49
N ALA A 17 -15.05 6.09 -18.53
CA ALA A 17 -14.84 5.26 -17.37
C ALA A 17 -13.33 5.27 -17.12
N TRP A 18 -12.89 5.93 -16.06
CA TRP A 18 -11.54 5.76 -15.56
C TRP A 18 -11.48 4.32 -15.05
N SER A 19 -10.87 3.43 -15.84
CA SER A 19 -10.60 2.06 -15.42
C SER A 19 -9.20 2.02 -14.83
N PHE A 20 -9.10 1.62 -13.58
CA PHE A 20 -7.84 1.11 -13.04
C PHE A 20 -7.62 -0.32 -13.54
N GLU A 21 -6.37 -0.77 -13.59
CA GLU A 21 -6.01 -2.17 -13.76
C GLU A 21 -6.18 -2.88 -12.42
N GLU A 22 -6.97 -3.95 -12.38
CA GLU A 22 -7.05 -4.82 -11.19
C GLU A 22 -6.03 -5.95 -11.33
N VAL A 23 -5.18 -6.10 -10.32
CA VAL A 23 -4.18 -7.17 -10.19
C VAL A 23 -4.53 -8.02 -8.98
N GLU A 24 -4.93 -9.25 -9.25
CA GLU A 24 -5.20 -10.24 -8.22
C GLU A 24 -3.88 -10.80 -7.66
N VAL A 25 -3.63 -10.60 -6.38
CA VAL A 25 -2.45 -11.07 -5.66
C VAL A 25 -2.84 -12.30 -4.85
N THR A 26 -2.17 -13.44 -5.09
CA THR A 26 -2.45 -14.70 -4.38
C THR A 26 -1.16 -15.36 -3.91
N PRO A 27 -1.20 -16.32 -2.96
CA PRO A 27 -0.02 -17.07 -2.57
C PRO A 27 0.69 -17.79 -3.72
N VAL A 28 -0.07 -18.25 -4.74
CA VAL A 28 0.48 -18.96 -5.91
C VAL A 28 0.88 -18.03 -7.06
N ASN A 29 0.31 -16.83 -7.11
CA ASN A 29 0.68 -15.76 -8.03
C ASN A 29 0.80 -14.44 -7.26
N PRO A 30 1.94 -14.20 -6.60
CA PRO A 30 2.09 -13.03 -5.76
C PRO A 30 2.33 -11.72 -6.54
N ASN A 31 2.51 -11.77 -7.86
CA ASN A 31 2.75 -10.58 -8.70
C ASN A 31 3.85 -9.64 -8.16
N GLY A 32 4.92 -10.22 -7.60
CA GLY A 32 6.04 -9.47 -7.01
C GLY A 32 5.82 -9.01 -5.58
N TRP A 33 4.63 -9.20 -5.01
CA TRP A 33 4.42 -8.99 -3.59
C TRP A 33 5.11 -10.05 -2.74
N GLU A 34 5.64 -9.66 -1.58
CA GLU A 34 6.33 -10.59 -0.69
C GLU A 34 6.24 -10.18 0.78
N PRO A 35 6.35 -11.14 1.72
CA PRO A 35 6.56 -10.84 3.13
C PRO A 35 7.86 -10.06 3.33
N ALA A 36 7.82 -9.05 4.19
CA ALA A 36 8.98 -8.24 4.53
C ALA A 36 9.02 -7.92 6.02
N ASN A 37 10.23 -7.85 6.59
CA ASN A 37 10.45 -7.54 7.99
C ASN A 37 9.60 -8.36 8.99
N VAL A 38 9.21 -9.57 8.61
CA VAL A 38 8.43 -10.47 9.47
C VAL A 38 9.36 -11.02 10.54
N ARG A 39 9.05 -10.71 11.80
CA ARG A 39 9.81 -11.20 12.96
C ARG A 39 9.15 -12.47 13.52
N ASN A 40 9.81 -13.15 14.46
CA ASN A 40 9.40 -14.49 14.92
C ASN A 40 7.99 -14.56 15.51
N ASP A 41 7.50 -13.45 16.07
CA ASP A 41 6.19 -13.22 16.66
C ASP A 41 5.20 -12.54 15.70
N GLY A 42 5.61 -12.29 14.45
CA GLY A 42 4.77 -11.76 13.39
C GLY A 42 4.35 -12.85 12.40
N LEU A 43 3.16 -12.68 11.84
CA LEU A 43 2.64 -13.49 10.74
C LEU A 43 1.99 -12.56 9.71
N VAL A 44 2.23 -12.87 8.44
CA VAL A 44 1.54 -12.27 7.31
C VAL A 44 1.15 -13.38 6.33
N GLU A 45 -0.12 -13.44 5.97
CA GLU A 45 -0.65 -14.45 5.05
C GLU A 45 -1.93 -13.95 4.39
N MET A 46 -2.22 -14.47 3.19
CA MET A 46 -3.54 -14.29 2.58
C MET A 46 -4.44 -15.44 3.02
N ASN A 47 -5.61 -15.12 3.59
CA ASN A 47 -6.55 -16.12 4.08
C ASN A 47 -8.01 -15.70 3.87
N LYS A 48 -8.94 -16.60 4.20
CA LYS A 48 -10.39 -16.45 3.94
C LYS A 48 -11.19 -15.88 5.11
N ASP A 49 -10.52 -15.41 6.17
CA ASP A 49 -11.19 -15.10 7.43
C ASP A 49 -12.02 -13.81 7.35
N ARG A 50 -11.54 -12.81 6.60
CA ARG A 50 -12.15 -11.47 6.54
C ARG A 50 -12.30 -10.87 5.12
N PRO A 51 -12.60 -11.59 4.03
CA PRO A 51 -12.64 -10.99 2.70
C PRO A 51 -13.60 -9.79 2.61
N LEU A 52 -13.18 -8.71 1.94
CA LEU A 52 -14.07 -7.60 1.55
C LEU A 52 -14.46 -7.75 0.08
N PHE A 53 -13.49 -7.88 -0.80
CA PHE A 53 -13.67 -8.24 -2.20
C PHE A 53 -13.15 -9.66 -2.44
N GLY A 54 -13.89 -10.45 -3.23
CA GLY A 54 -13.52 -11.83 -3.56
C GLY A 54 -13.56 -12.84 -2.40
N ASP A 55 -12.50 -13.63 -2.30
CA ASP A 55 -12.37 -14.85 -1.49
C ASP A 55 -11.29 -14.79 -0.40
N GLY A 56 -10.44 -13.77 -0.40
CA GLY A 56 -9.36 -13.59 0.56
C GLY A 56 -9.17 -12.17 1.07
N SER A 57 -8.20 -12.02 1.98
CA SER A 57 -7.62 -10.74 2.39
C SER A 57 -6.22 -11.01 2.97
N LEU A 58 -5.35 -10.00 2.98
CA LEU A 58 -4.02 -10.08 3.58
C LEU A 58 -4.10 -9.85 5.09
N MET A 59 -3.96 -10.91 5.87
CA MET A 59 -3.91 -10.87 7.33
C MET A 59 -2.53 -10.45 7.83
N PHE A 60 -2.54 -9.61 8.87
CA PHE A 60 -1.40 -9.28 9.70
C PHE A 60 -1.71 -9.67 11.14
N PHE A 61 -0.83 -10.49 11.73
CA PHE A 61 -0.93 -10.88 13.12
C PHE A 61 0.41 -10.67 13.82
N THR A 62 0.36 -10.20 15.06
CA THR A 62 1.51 -10.18 15.95
C THR A 62 1.14 -10.75 17.31
N ASP A 63 2.01 -11.56 17.90
CA ASP A 63 1.86 -12.10 19.25
C ASP A 63 2.95 -11.60 20.19
N THR A 64 2.75 -10.43 20.79
CA THR A 64 3.85 -9.73 21.47
C THR A 64 4.28 -10.39 22.75
N GLN A 65 5.36 -11.16 22.64
CA GLN A 65 6.05 -11.75 23.79
C GLN A 65 7.01 -10.74 24.43
N THR A 66 7.63 -9.86 23.62
CA THR A 66 8.53 -8.80 24.10
C THR A 66 8.16 -7.48 23.45
N ALA A 67 7.85 -6.48 24.27
CA ALA A 67 7.45 -5.14 23.82
C ALA A 67 8.38 -4.57 22.74
N GLY A 68 7.80 -4.15 21.61
CA GLY A 68 8.50 -3.55 20.48
C GLY A 68 9.30 -4.51 19.60
N GLN A 69 9.24 -5.82 19.86
CA GLN A 69 9.90 -6.82 19.03
C GLN A 69 9.04 -7.33 17.89
N ASP A 70 7.73 -7.17 17.92
CA ASP A 70 6.90 -7.70 16.85
C ASP A 70 6.92 -6.83 15.62
N LYS A 71 6.89 -7.46 14.45
CA LYS A 71 6.72 -6.81 13.15
C LYS A 71 6.27 -7.80 12.09
N ALA A 72 5.37 -7.36 11.21
CA ALA A 72 5.01 -8.05 9.99
C ALA A 72 4.65 -7.03 8.91
N ASP A 73 5.40 -7.02 7.80
CA ASP A 73 5.05 -6.24 6.62
C ASP A 73 4.84 -7.14 5.40
N TYR A 74 4.18 -6.59 4.39
CA TYR A 74 4.06 -7.13 3.04
C TYR A 74 4.36 -5.99 2.06
N GLN A 75 5.15 -6.26 1.02
CA GLN A 75 5.66 -5.22 0.14
C GLN A 75 5.60 -5.61 -1.32
N LEU A 76 5.56 -4.60 -2.19
CA LEU A 76 5.86 -4.70 -3.60
C LEU A 76 6.93 -3.66 -3.94
N VAL A 77 8.11 -4.12 -4.33
CA VAL A 77 9.21 -3.27 -4.79
C VAL A 77 9.33 -3.40 -6.30
N TRP A 78 9.10 -2.31 -7.02
CA TRP A 78 9.16 -2.28 -8.48
C TRP A 78 10.59 -2.16 -8.99
N GLN A 79 11.47 -1.57 -8.21
CA GLN A 79 12.87 -1.38 -8.57
C GLN A 79 13.66 -2.69 -8.40
N THR A 80 14.10 -3.26 -9.51
CA THR A 80 14.85 -4.52 -9.60
C THR A 80 16.22 -4.35 -10.27
N SER A 81 16.38 -3.36 -11.14
CA SER A 81 17.65 -3.05 -11.79
C SER A 81 18.62 -2.32 -10.85
N THR A 82 19.93 -2.56 -11.01
CA THR A 82 20.98 -1.93 -10.19
C THR A 82 21.62 -0.70 -10.84
N GLY A 83 21.28 -0.37 -12.08
CA GLY A 83 21.91 0.71 -12.85
C GLY A 83 20.95 1.60 -13.65
N ALA A 84 19.65 1.46 -13.43
CA ALA A 84 18.62 2.27 -14.05
C ALA A 84 17.39 2.30 -13.15
N ILE A 85 16.59 3.36 -13.24
CA ILE A 85 15.25 3.40 -12.63
C ILE A 85 14.29 2.63 -13.53
N ASP A 86 13.69 1.56 -13.02
CA ASP A 86 12.83 0.66 -13.82
C ASP A 86 11.52 1.36 -14.22
N PHE A 87 11.03 2.25 -13.37
CA PHE A 87 9.78 2.98 -13.54
C PHE A 87 9.99 4.49 -13.36
N PRO A 88 10.66 5.17 -14.30
CA PRO A 88 11.07 6.57 -14.14
C PRO A 88 9.91 7.56 -14.11
N GLN A 89 8.69 7.14 -14.48
CA GLN A 89 7.48 7.94 -14.39
C GLN A 89 6.80 7.86 -13.01
N ARG A 90 7.16 6.87 -12.18
CA ARG A 90 6.64 6.72 -10.82
C ARG A 90 7.39 7.63 -9.87
N THR A 91 7.07 8.92 -9.93
CA THR A 91 7.65 9.93 -9.05
C THR A 91 6.61 10.45 -8.06
N LEU A 92 7.08 11.07 -6.98
CA LEU A 92 6.24 11.66 -5.94
C LEU A 92 5.29 12.71 -6.52
N GLY A 93 5.74 13.52 -7.47
CA GLY A 93 4.90 14.52 -8.15
C GLY A 93 3.88 13.95 -9.13
N ASN A 94 3.99 12.67 -9.48
CA ASN A 94 3.04 11.98 -10.34
C ASN A 94 2.03 11.13 -9.56
N VAL A 95 2.20 10.91 -8.25
CA VAL A 95 1.21 10.22 -7.44
C VAL A 95 -0.14 10.93 -7.58
N SER A 96 -1.18 10.18 -7.90
CA SER A 96 -2.51 10.72 -8.23
C SER A 96 -3.67 9.97 -7.56
N ALA A 97 -3.41 8.80 -6.99
CA ALA A 97 -4.33 8.10 -6.09
C ALA A 97 -3.53 7.25 -5.11
N LEU A 98 -3.97 7.25 -3.85
CA LEU A 98 -3.52 6.32 -2.82
C LEU A 98 -4.75 5.91 -2.01
N ASN A 99 -5.22 4.68 -2.20
CA ASN A 99 -6.34 4.15 -1.45
C ASN A 99 -5.97 2.78 -0.88
N TYR A 100 -6.52 2.43 0.27
CA TYR A 100 -6.47 1.05 0.72
C TYR A 100 -7.63 0.73 1.66
N ALA A 101 -8.03 -0.54 1.66
CA ALA A 101 -9.02 -1.08 2.58
C ALA A 101 -8.30 -1.76 3.73
N TRP A 102 -8.66 -1.42 4.97
CA TRP A 102 -8.11 -2.05 6.17
C TRP A 102 -9.21 -2.46 7.16
N PHE A 103 -8.87 -3.43 7.99
CA PHE A 103 -9.72 -3.94 9.06
C PHE A 103 -8.88 -4.12 10.33
N ARG A 104 -9.42 -3.69 11.48
CA ARG A 104 -8.87 -4.01 12.80
C ARG A 104 -9.82 -4.96 13.50
N ASP A 105 -9.32 -6.13 13.90
CA ASP A 105 -10.12 -7.11 14.64
C ASP A 105 -10.15 -6.75 16.12
N SER A 106 -11.33 -6.86 16.76
CA SER A 106 -11.50 -6.56 18.19
C SER A 106 -10.76 -7.53 19.12
N ALA A 107 -10.19 -8.62 18.59
CA ALA A 107 -9.23 -9.46 19.30
C ALA A 107 -7.87 -8.77 19.53
N SER A 108 -7.59 -7.65 18.85
CA SER A 108 -6.37 -6.86 19.03
C SER A 108 -6.29 -6.30 20.45
N THR A 109 -5.12 -6.41 21.08
CA THR A 109 -4.86 -5.91 22.44
C THR A 109 -3.85 -4.77 22.47
N THR A 110 -3.33 -4.37 21.30
CA THR A 110 -2.55 -3.14 21.15
C THR A 110 -3.40 -1.92 21.42
N THR A 111 -2.75 -0.79 21.72
CA THR A 111 -3.42 0.51 21.83
C THR A 111 -4.32 0.79 20.62
N ASP A 112 -5.50 1.34 20.89
CA ASP A 112 -6.62 1.45 19.94
C ASP A 112 -6.24 2.13 18.62
N HIS A 113 -5.38 3.16 18.64
CA HIS A 113 -5.02 3.93 17.46
C HIS A 113 -4.18 3.18 16.41
N PHE A 114 -3.74 1.95 16.70
CA PHE A 114 -2.95 1.16 15.77
C PHE A 114 -3.84 0.46 14.73
N ILE A 115 -3.49 0.65 13.47
CA ILE A 115 -4.10 0.03 12.28
C ILE A 115 -2.99 -0.36 11.31
N PRO A 116 -3.24 -1.20 10.29
CA PRO A 116 -2.23 -1.47 9.26
C PRO A 116 -1.71 -0.17 8.65
N VAL A 117 -0.38 0.00 8.69
CA VAL A 117 0.33 1.21 8.26
C VAL A 117 0.61 1.12 6.77
N PHE A 118 0.43 2.23 6.04
CA PHE A 118 0.75 2.31 4.61
C PHE A 118 2.05 3.10 4.39
N ARG A 119 2.92 2.62 3.50
CA ARG A 119 4.23 3.22 3.26
C ARG A 119 4.57 3.22 1.77
N LEU A 120 5.23 4.28 1.33
CA LEU A 120 5.86 4.38 0.01
C LEU A 120 7.37 4.35 0.18
N TYR A 121 8.06 3.47 -0.54
CA TYR A 121 9.52 3.56 -0.68
C TYR A 121 9.87 4.71 -1.59
N PHE A 122 10.79 5.57 -1.18
CA PHE A 122 11.29 6.62 -2.03
C PHE A 122 12.80 6.52 -2.25
N TYR A 123 13.23 7.05 -3.38
CA TYR A 123 14.62 7.27 -3.75
C TYR A 123 14.77 8.66 -4.36
N ASP A 124 15.68 9.46 -3.83
CA ASP A 124 16.05 10.76 -4.37
C ASP A 124 17.54 10.73 -4.71
N ASP A 125 17.88 11.00 -5.96
CA ASP A 125 19.26 11.03 -6.46
C ASP A 125 19.85 12.45 -6.49
N ALA A 126 19.14 13.43 -5.91
CA ALA A 126 19.43 14.86 -6.01
C ALA A 126 19.69 15.37 -7.45
N GLY A 127 19.18 14.66 -8.47
CA GLY A 127 19.41 14.95 -9.89
C GLY A 127 20.75 14.44 -10.45
N THR A 128 21.50 13.59 -9.74
CA THR A 128 22.75 12.99 -10.23
C THR A 128 22.79 11.46 -10.15
N LEU A 129 22.06 10.81 -11.06
CA LEU A 129 22.06 9.34 -11.22
C LEU A 129 23.46 8.70 -11.12
N GLY A 130 23.59 7.73 -10.22
CA GLY A 130 24.81 6.93 -10.01
C GLY A 130 25.82 7.55 -9.04
N ASN A 131 25.49 8.67 -8.42
CA ASN A 131 26.27 9.26 -7.35
C ASN A 131 25.73 8.82 -5.98
N ALA A 132 26.27 7.74 -5.42
CA ALA A 132 25.83 7.25 -4.12
C ALA A 132 26.02 8.24 -2.94
N ALA A 133 26.74 9.35 -3.14
CA ALA A 133 27.02 10.33 -2.10
C ALA A 133 25.88 11.32 -1.83
N ASP A 134 24.96 11.52 -2.77
CA ASP A 134 23.77 12.36 -2.60
C ASP A 134 22.44 11.58 -2.65
N ASP A 135 22.52 10.27 -2.90
CA ASP A 135 21.40 9.34 -2.78
C ASP A 135 20.74 9.36 -1.39
N VAL A 136 19.42 9.55 -1.38
CA VAL A 136 18.55 9.43 -0.21
C VAL A 136 17.54 8.31 -0.45
N LEU A 137 17.49 7.32 0.45
CA LEU A 137 16.50 6.24 0.45
C LEU A 137 15.70 6.26 1.73
N GLY A 138 14.39 6.05 1.63
CA GLY A 138 13.55 6.01 2.80
C GLY A 138 12.12 5.60 2.55
N LEU A 139 11.29 5.88 3.55
CA LEU A 139 9.86 5.60 3.57
C LEU A 139 9.10 6.90 3.84
N LEU A 140 8.08 7.16 3.04
CA LEU A 140 6.97 8.05 3.40
C LEU A 140 5.90 7.20 4.07
N ILE A 141 5.53 7.52 5.30
CA ILE A 141 4.74 6.64 6.17
C ILE A 141 3.45 7.34 6.59
N TRP A 142 2.32 6.73 6.22
CA TRP A 142 1.00 7.15 6.65
C TRP A 142 0.53 6.29 7.83
N GLU A 143 0.15 6.93 8.92
CA GLU A 143 -0.46 6.26 10.07
C GLU A 143 -1.78 6.96 10.45
N GLY A 144 -2.78 6.17 10.79
CA GLY A 144 -4.11 6.67 11.12
C GLY A 144 -4.12 7.69 12.26
N VAL A 145 -3.29 7.48 13.29
CA VAL A 145 -3.25 8.36 14.48
C VAL A 145 -2.91 9.82 14.13
N TYR A 146 -2.01 10.05 13.18
CA TYR A 146 -1.65 11.40 12.72
C TYR A 146 -2.67 12.01 11.76
N ASN A 147 -3.57 11.17 11.25
CA ASN A 147 -4.61 11.47 10.28
C ASN A 147 -6.03 11.48 10.88
N GLY A 148 -6.14 11.64 12.21
CA GLY A 148 -7.43 11.80 12.90
C GLY A 148 -8.12 10.49 13.29
N LEU A 149 -7.49 9.33 13.08
CA LEU A 149 -8.03 8.02 13.47
C LEU A 149 -7.49 7.59 14.85
N GLY A 150 -7.87 8.33 15.90
CA GLY A 150 -7.42 8.04 17.27
C GLY A 150 -8.07 6.80 17.90
N THR A 151 -9.29 6.46 17.48
CA THR A 151 -10.03 5.26 17.92
C THR A 151 -10.73 4.68 16.68
N PRO A 152 -10.03 3.86 15.87
CA PRO A 152 -10.60 3.23 14.70
C PRO A 152 -11.78 2.33 15.08
N VAL A 153 -12.74 2.18 14.15
CA VAL A 153 -13.83 1.23 14.31
C VAL A 153 -13.26 -0.17 14.14
N GLU A 154 -13.52 -1.04 15.13
CA GLU A 154 -13.14 -2.46 15.06
C GLU A 154 -14.22 -3.26 14.34
N ASP A 155 -13.87 -4.46 13.89
CA ASP A 155 -14.76 -5.43 13.26
C ASP A 155 -15.53 -4.92 12.03
N SER A 156 -14.97 -3.92 11.33
CA SER A 156 -15.54 -3.41 10.09
C SER A 156 -14.47 -2.87 9.14
N TRP A 157 -14.66 -3.15 7.86
CA TRP A 157 -13.79 -2.66 6.79
C TRP A 157 -13.89 -1.14 6.65
N GLN A 158 -12.73 -0.49 6.64
CA GLN A 158 -12.58 0.94 6.34
C GLN A 158 -11.88 1.08 5.00
N ILE A 159 -12.49 1.83 4.09
CA ILE A 159 -11.89 2.16 2.78
C ILE A 159 -11.42 3.61 2.86
N MET A 160 -10.12 3.82 2.74
CA MET A 160 -9.50 5.13 2.93
C MET A 160 -8.94 5.66 1.62
N ASP A 161 -9.18 6.95 1.37
CA ASP A 161 -8.31 7.77 0.52
C ASP A 161 -7.29 8.47 1.42
N ILE A 162 -6.01 8.19 1.17
CA ILE A 162 -4.90 8.71 1.95
C ILE A 162 -4.03 9.68 1.15
N PHE A 163 -4.42 10.02 -0.08
CA PHE A 163 -3.63 10.86 -0.98
C PHE A 163 -3.31 12.23 -0.36
N ASP A 164 -4.33 12.89 0.18
CA ASP A 164 -4.21 14.19 0.90
C ASP A 164 -3.80 14.02 2.39
N GLY A 165 -3.40 12.82 2.77
CA GLY A 165 -3.01 12.47 4.13
C GLY A 165 -1.65 13.06 4.56
N LYS A 166 -1.37 12.96 5.84
CA LYS A 166 -0.09 13.28 6.45
C LYS A 166 0.82 12.06 6.44
N PHE A 167 2.05 12.27 6.00
CA PHE A 167 3.12 11.31 5.92
C PHE A 167 4.33 11.82 6.69
N TRP A 168 4.91 10.99 7.54
CA TRP A 168 6.22 11.25 8.13
C TRP A 168 7.30 10.43 7.42
N VAL A 169 8.57 10.81 7.57
CA VAL A 169 9.67 10.19 6.85
C VAL A 169 10.56 9.37 7.76
N TYR A 170 10.92 8.16 7.32
CA TYR A 170 12.07 7.42 7.82
C TYR A 170 13.15 7.39 6.74
N VAL A 171 14.35 7.87 7.06
CA VAL A 171 15.52 7.85 6.18
C VAL A 171 16.37 6.63 6.52
N SER A 172 16.51 5.72 5.56
CA SER A 172 17.35 4.52 5.70
C SER A 172 18.80 4.77 5.27
N GLN A 173 19.01 5.64 4.28
CA GLN A 173 20.32 5.99 3.76
C GLN A 173 20.30 7.45 3.29
N SER A 174 21.32 8.22 3.71
CA SER A 174 21.59 9.59 3.25
C SER A 174 22.94 10.06 3.84
N ALA A 175 23.62 10.97 3.16
CA ALA A 175 24.80 11.66 3.69
C ALA A 175 24.48 12.60 4.87
N GLN A 176 23.21 13.00 5.02
CA GLN A 176 22.71 13.92 6.03
C GLN A 176 22.10 13.19 7.25
N GLY A 177 22.30 11.87 7.34
CA GLY A 177 21.90 11.04 8.49
C GLY A 177 20.90 9.95 8.13
N SER A 178 20.57 9.11 9.11
CA SER A 178 19.52 8.09 9.01
C SER A 178 18.66 8.12 10.27
N GLY A 179 17.40 7.71 10.17
CA GLY A 179 16.45 7.74 11.27
C GLY A 179 15.11 8.37 10.90
N VAL A 180 14.30 8.63 11.92
CA VAL A 180 12.98 9.24 11.78
C VAL A 180 13.12 10.75 11.65
N ILE A 181 12.41 11.35 10.71
CA ILE A 181 12.12 12.78 10.71
C ILE A 181 10.82 12.96 11.47
N GLN A 182 10.90 13.50 12.69
CA GLN A 182 9.79 13.64 13.62
C GLN A 182 8.87 14.82 13.25
N ASN A 183 8.35 14.80 12.02
CA ASN A 183 7.34 15.71 11.52
C ASN A 183 6.14 14.91 11.02
N TYR A 184 5.11 14.84 11.88
CA TYR A 184 3.91 14.05 11.65
C TYR A 184 2.75 14.86 11.06
N ASN A 185 3.02 16.08 10.59
CA ASN A 185 2.01 17.02 10.10
C ASN A 185 2.25 17.47 8.65
N ALA A 186 3.07 16.74 7.90
CA ALA A 186 3.42 17.03 6.52
C ALA A 186 2.61 16.18 5.55
N THR A 187 2.01 16.79 4.54
CA THR A 187 1.37 16.11 3.39
C THR A 187 2.41 15.74 2.34
N LEU A 188 2.04 14.93 1.33
CA LEU A 188 2.92 14.68 0.18
C LEU A 188 3.30 15.99 -0.54
N ASP A 189 2.36 16.94 -0.66
CA ASP A 189 2.64 18.25 -1.27
C ASP A 189 3.64 19.08 -0.45
N ASP A 190 3.56 19.01 0.89
CA ASP A 190 4.57 19.66 1.76
C ASP A 190 5.97 19.07 1.51
N TRP A 191 6.08 17.75 1.38
CA TRP A 191 7.36 17.09 1.06
C TRP A 191 7.92 17.50 -0.31
N ILE A 192 7.05 17.78 -1.29
CA ILE A 192 7.47 18.26 -2.62
C ILE A 192 7.92 19.73 -2.57
N ASN A 193 7.17 20.59 -1.89
CA ASN A 193 7.25 22.05 -2.06
C ASN A 193 7.90 22.78 -0.89
N ALA A 194 7.73 22.28 0.33
CA ALA A 194 8.15 22.95 1.55
C ALA A 194 9.33 22.27 2.25
N ASN A 195 9.60 21.00 1.92
CA ASN A 195 10.66 20.18 2.53
C ASN A 195 10.67 20.29 4.07
N PRO A 196 9.56 19.92 4.72
CA PRO A 196 9.42 20.06 6.16
C PRO A 196 10.47 19.23 6.88
N GLN A 197 11.13 19.83 7.87
CA GLN A 197 12.13 19.15 8.68
C GLN A 197 11.53 18.74 10.03
N GLY A 198 12.22 17.83 10.71
CA GLY A 198 11.86 17.33 12.04
C GLY A 198 12.49 18.14 13.17
N GLN A 199 12.80 17.46 14.27
CA GLN A 199 13.46 18.05 15.43
C GLN A 199 14.97 18.23 15.19
N PRO A 200 15.64 19.11 15.96
CA PRO A 200 17.10 19.20 15.93
C PRO A 200 17.75 17.84 16.20
N GLY A 201 18.53 17.34 15.23
CA GLY A 201 19.20 16.03 15.29
C GLY A 201 18.60 14.97 14.37
N ASP A 202 17.40 15.21 13.81
CA ASP A 202 16.79 14.35 12.80
C ASP A 202 17.58 14.42 11.47
N PRO A 203 17.56 13.35 10.65
CA PRO A 203 18.12 13.41 9.30
C PRO A 203 17.42 14.51 8.49
N GLN A 204 18.13 15.05 7.51
CA GLN A 204 17.61 16.09 6.63
C GLN A 204 17.39 15.52 5.23
N VAL A 205 16.25 15.82 4.63
CA VAL A 205 15.92 15.44 3.24
C VAL A 205 15.40 16.64 2.47
N SER A 206 15.56 16.58 1.15
CA SER A 206 15.05 17.58 0.21
C SER A 206 14.32 16.85 -0.92
N LEU A 207 13.16 16.29 -0.61
CA LEU A 207 12.33 15.62 -1.61
C LEU A 207 11.76 16.63 -2.62
N SER A 208 11.34 16.11 -3.77
CA SER A 208 10.80 16.93 -4.86
C SER A 208 9.78 16.15 -5.66
N ALA A 209 9.14 16.81 -6.64
CA ALA A 209 8.25 16.16 -7.60
C ALA A 209 8.95 15.06 -8.42
N ASN A 210 10.29 15.09 -8.49
CA ASN A 210 11.10 14.11 -9.23
C ASN A 210 11.60 12.94 -8.37
N THR A 211 11.41 12.99 -7.05
CA THR A 211 11.77 11.87 -6.16
C THR A 211 11.03 10.61 -6.61
N TYR A 212 11.76 9.52 -6.85
CA TYR A 212 11.19 8.27 -7.35
C TYR A 212 10.46 7.52 -6.24
N ILE A 213 9.34 6.89 -6.57
CA ILE A 213 8.65 5.95 -5.71
C ILE A 213 8.98 4.54 -6.18
N LEU A 214 9.68 3.79 -5.33
CA LEU A 214 10.24 2.48 -5.70
C LEU A 214 9.31 1.32 -5.37
N GLY A 215 8.29 1.55 -4.56
CA GLY A 215 7.40 0.48 -4.12
C GLY A 215 6.42 0.91 -3.04
N VAL A 216 5.61 -0.06 -2.63
CA VAL A 216 4.60 0.06 -1.59
C VAL A 216 4.87 -0.97 -0.51
N ASN A 217 4.58 -0.61 0.73
CA ASN A 217 4.61 -1.52 1.86
C ASN A 217 3.41 -1.27 2.77
N VAL A 218 2.80 -2.35 3.22
CA VAL A 218 1.80 -2.32 4.29
C VAL A 218 2.28 -3.20 5.43
N GLY A 219 2.01 -2.82 6.67
CA GLY A 219 2.41 -3.66 7.79
C GLY A 219 2.04 -3.16 9.17
N VAL A 220 2.44 -3.95 10.16
CA VAL A 220 2.10 -3.81 11.57
C VAL A 220 3.31 -4.06 12.46
N GLY A 221 3.23 -3.63 13.71
CA GLY A 221 4.23 -3.96 14.72
C GLY A 221 5.58 -3.27 14.49
N SER A 222 5.74 -2.05 14.99
CA SER A 222 7.09 -1.53 15.19
C SER A 222 7.05 -0.61 16.38
N GLY A 223 7.50 -1.12 17.54
CA GLY A 223 7.31 -0.43 18.82
C GLY A 223 5.89 -0.55 19.39
N TRP A 224 5.07 -1.43 18.83
CA TRP A 224 3.74 -1.72 19.36
C TRP A 224 3.87 -2.62 20.60
N ASN A 225 2.99 -2.40 21.57
CA ASN A 225 2.86 -3.27 22.74
C ASN A 225 1.63 -4.15 22.54
N ASN A 226 1.73 -5.41 22.96
CA ASN A 226 0.69 -6.43 22.86
C ASN A 226 0.37 -6.89 21.43
N SER A 227 -0.46 -7.92 21.34
CA SER A 227 -0.81 -8.59 20.09
C SER A 227 -1.76 -7.77 19.23
N PHE A 228 -1.54 -7.77 17.91
CA PHE A 228 -2.40 -7.15 16.90
C PHE A 228 -2.98 -8.22 15.97
N LEU A 229 -4.23 -8.02 15.56
CA LEU A 229 -4.84 -8.75 14.45
C LEU A 229 -5.60 -7.76 13.55
N GLY A 230 -5.25 -7.74 12.27
CA GLY A 230 -5.91 -6.90 11.30
C GLY A 230 -5.63 -7.37 9.88
N TYR A 231 -6.30 -6.73 8.91
CA TYR A 231 -6.29 -7.19 7.53
C TYR A 231 -6.20 -6.00 6.58
N VAL A 232 -5.67 -6.25 5.39
CA VAL A 232 -5.71 -5.36 4.22
C VAL A 232 -6.30 -6.16 3.05
N ASP A 233 -7.31 -5.63 2.38
CA ASP A 233 -7.97 -6.35 1.28
C ASP A 233 -7.49 -5.86 -0.09
N THR A 234 -7.46 -4.53 -0.24
CA THR A 234 -7.10 -3.89 -1.50
C THR A 234 -6.20 -2.69 -1.28
N ILE A 235 -5.31 -2.46 -2.24
CA ILE A 235 -4.44 -1.28 -2.31
C ILE A 235 -4.53 -0.70 -3.71
N ARG A 236 -4.87 0.57 -3.84
CA ARG A 236 -4.79 1.31 -5.10
C ARG A 236 -3.65 2.33 -5.04
N VAL A 237 -2.80 2.29 -6.05
CA VAL A 237 -1.77 3.32 -6.27
C VAL A 237 -1.81 3.73 -7.73
N ALA A 238 -1.80 5.04 -7.98
CA ALA A 238 -1.78 5.58 -9.34
C ALA A 238 -0.71 6.67 -9.52
N PHE A 239 -0.06 6.66 -10.67
CA PHE A 239 0.90 7.64 -11.16
C PHE A 239 0.41 8.27 -12.47
N GLY A 240 -0.17 9.47 -12.39
CA GLY A 240 -0.83 10.12 -13.52
C GLY A 240 -2.03 9.33 -14.06
N ALA A 241 -2.38 9.55 -15.34
CA ALA A 241 -3.62 9.04 -15.92
C ALA A 241 -3.53 7.61 -16.50
N SER A 242 -2.33 7.05 -16.65
CA SER A 242 -2.11 5.79 -17.38
C SER A 242 -1.52 4.64 -16.55
N ASP A 243 -1.08 4.93 -15.33
CA ASP A 243 -0.56 3.95 -14.38
C ASP A 243 -1.46 4.02 -13.15
N ASP A 244 -2.49 3.18 -13.10
CA ASP A 244 -3.51 3.17 -12.07
C ASP A 244 -3.84 1.72 -11.76
N THR A 245 -3.28 1.20 -10.66
CA THR A 245 -3.37 -0.22 -10.31
C THR A 245 -4.08 -0.40 -8.99
N LEU A 246 -5.07 -1.29 -8.96
CA LEU A 246 -5.69 -1.84 -7.76
C LEU A 246 -5.16 -3.27 -7.54
N PHE A 247 -4.40 -3.47 -6.48
CA PHE A 247 -4.02 -4.79 -5.99
C PHE A 247 -5.13 -5.33 -5.09
N ASN A 248 -5.61 -6.53 -5.38
CA ASN A 248 -6.65 -7.23 -4.62
C ASN A 248 -6.08 -8.53 -4.05
N PHE A 249 -6.07 -8.68 -2.73
CA PHE A 249 -5.42 -9.80 -2.04
C PHE A 249 -6.39 -10.96 -1.85
N GLU A 250 -6.15 -12.06 -2.56
CA GLU A 250 -7.05 -13.21 -2.64
C GLU A 250 -6.32 -14.49 -2.21
N VAL A 251 -7.07 -15.51 -1.80
CA VAL A 251 -6.46 -16.82 -1.53
C VAL A 251 -6.29 -17.60 -2.82
N CYS A 252 -7.23 -17.43 -3.76
CA CYS A 252 -7.27 -18.21 -4.97
C CYS A 252 -7.59 -17.36 -6.19
N PRO A 253 -6.91 -17.60 -7.33
CA PRO A 253 -7.22 -16.92 -8.58
C PRO A 253 -8.69 -17.14 -8.93
N LEU A 254 -9.47 -16.05 -9.06
CA LEU A 254 -10.88 -16.07 -9.45
C LEU A 254 -11.10 -16.76 -10.82
N PHE A 255 -10.04 -16.92 -11.61
CA PHE A 255 -10.06 -17.64 -12.88
C PHE A 255 -8.87 -18.59 -13.04
N VAL A 256 -9.09 -19.89 -12.78
CA VAL A 256 -8.33 -20.96 -13.45
C VAL A 256 -9.26 -21.58 -14.49
N PRO A 257 -9.03 -21.38 -15.80
CA PRO A 257 -9.67 -22.24 -16.78
C PRO A 257 -9.27 -23.67 -16.43
N ASN A 258 -10.24 -24.49 -16.03
CA ASN A 258 -9.99 -25.91 -15.84
C ASN A 258 -10.11 -26.60 -17.20
N ASN A 259 -9.00 -26.75 -17.90
CA ASN A 259 -8.92 -27.48 -19.18
C ASN A 259 -8.89 -29.02 -18.97
N ASN A 260 -8.96 -29.50 -17.73
CA ASN A 260 -8.90 -30.92 -17.40
C ASN A 260 -10.11 -31.36 -16.55
N PRO A 261 -11.11 -32.05 -17.13
CA PRO A 261 -12.33 -32.45 -16.42
C PRO A 261 -12.08 -33.39 -15.23
N ASP A 262 -10.89 -34.00 -15.13
CA ASP A 262 -10.54 -34.93 -14.05
C ASP A 262 -10.07 -34.22 -12.76
N VAL A 263 -9.74 -32.92 -12.80
CA VAL A 263 -9.24 -32.14 -11.64
C VAL A 263 -10.40 -31.68 -10.73
N ILE A 264 -11.66 -31.89 -11.14
CA ILE A 264 -12.84 -31.67 -10.28
C ILE A 264 -12.82 -32.54 -9.02
N PHE A 265 -12.07 -33.66 -9.04
CA PHE A 265 -11.92 -34.57 -7.91
C PHE A 265 -10.53 -34.53 -7.27
N ASP A 266 -9.66 -33.62 -7.72
CA ASP A 266 -8.33 -33.42 -7.14
C ASP A 266 -8.42 -32.48 -5.94
N ASP A 267 -8.22 -33.05 -4.77
CA ASP A 267 -8.22 -32.38 -3.47
C ASP A 267 -6.97 -31.53 -3.20
N SER A 268 -6.04 -31.44 -4.17
CA SER A 268 -4.96 -30.44 -4.18
C SER A 268 -5.40 -29.04 -4.60
N PHE A 269 -6.61 -28.88 -5.16
CA PHE A 269 -7.25 -27.57 -5.33
C PHE A 269 -8.01 -27.16 -4.05
N GLU A 270 -7.27 -26.73 -3.02
CA GLU A 270 -7.84 -26.29 -1.74
C GLU A 270 -8.78 -25.07 -1.87
N CYS A 271 -8.77 -24.40 -3.03
CA CYS A 271 -9.53 -23.20 -3.33
C CYS A 271 -11.04 -23.28 -3.16
N PHE A 272 -11.66 -24.47 -3.24
CA PHE A 272 -13.12 -24.60 -3.16
C PHE A 272 -13.62 -25.29 -1.89
N LYS A 273 -12.77 -25.58 -0.91
CA LYS A 273 -13.25 -26.06 0.40
C LYS A 273 -13.87 -24.90 1.17
N ARG A 274 -15.20 -24.79 1.10
CA ARG A 274 -16.00 -24.12 2.12
C ARG A 274 -15.93 -25.00 3.37
N PHE A 275 -15.31 -24.52 4.44
CA PHE A 275 -15.46 -25.12 5.76
C PHE A 275 -16.86 -24.87 6.32
#